data_AF-E5RGU9-F1
#
_entry.id   AF-E5RGU9-F1
#
_cell.length_a   1.000
_cell.length_b   1.000
_cell.length_c   1.000
_cell.angle_alpha   90.00
_cell.angle_beta   90.00
_cell.angle_gamma   90.00
#
_symmetry.space_group_name_H-M   'P 1'
#
loop_
_entity.id
_entity.type
_entity.pdbx_description
1 polymer ?
#
loop_
_entity_poly.entity_id
_entity_poly.type
_entity_poly.pdbx_seq_one_letter_code
_entity_poly.pdbx_strand_id
1 'polypeptide(L)' 'MQFRLFSFALIILNCMDYSHCQGNRWRRSKRASYVSNPICKGCLSCSKDNGCSRCQQKLFFFLRREGMRQYGECLH' A
#
# COMPACT_ATOMS: atom_id res chain seq x y z
N MET A 1 -0.42 -25.60 -31.57
CA MET A 1 -1.16 -25.15 -30.37
C MET A 1 -0.39 -25.43 -29.07
N GLN A 2 0.94 -25.24 -29.03
CA GLN A 2 1.77 -25.60 -27.86
C GLN A 2 2.36 -24.37 -27.14
N PHE A 3 2.56 -23.26 -27.87
CA PHE A 3 3.07 -21.99 -27.33
C PHE A 3 2.10 -21.24 -26.40
N ARG A 4 0.78 -21.48 -26.55
CA ARG A 4 -0.25 -20.86 -25.71
C ARG A 4 -0.15 -21.39 -24.28
N LEU A 5 -0.01 -22.71 -24.12
CA LEU A 5 0.17 -23.37 -22.83
C LEU A 5 1.45 -22.90 -22.13
N PHE A 6 2.52 -22.68 -22.89
CA PHE A 6 3.78 -22.15 -22.35
C PHE A 6 3.63 -20.71 -21.83
N SER A 7 2.88 -19.86 -22.55
CA SER A 7 2.56 -18.50 -22.09
C SER A 7 1.70 -18.51 -20.82
N PHE A 8 0.68 -19.38 -20.75
CA PHE A 8 -0.13 -19.52 -19.54
C PHE A 8 0.68 -20.06 -18.35
N ALA A 9 1.57 -21.03 -18.59
CA ALA A 9 2.45 -21.56 -17.55
C ALA A 9 3.41 -20.49 -16.99
N LEU A 10 3.96 -19.62 -17.84
CA LEU A 10 4.81 -18.50 -17.41
C LEU A 10 4.02 -17.47 -16.60
N ILE A 11 2.77 -17.16 -16.99
CA ILE A 11 1.91 -16.24 -16.23
C ILE A 11 1.59 -16.81 -14.83
N ILE A 12 1.28 -18.11 -14.74
CA ILE A 12 1.01 -18.77 -13.45
C ILE A 12 2.28 -18.86 -12.59
N LEU A 13 3.43 -19.19 -13.20
CA LEU A 13 4.70 -19.25 -12.48
C LEU A 13 5.12 -17.87 -11.97
N ASN A 14 4.93 -16.82 -12.77
CA ASN A 14 5.18 -15.44 -12.35
C ASN A 14 4.23 -15.04 -11.21
N CYS A 15 2.94 -15.43 -11.26
CA CYS A 15 1.98 -15.19 -10.17
C CYS A 15 2.29 -15.96 -8.88
N MET A 16 2.79 -17.19 -8.98
CA MET A 16 3.20 -17.98 -7.81
C MET A 16 4.49 -17.42 -7.17
N ASP A 17 5.42 -16.94 -7.98
CA ASP A 17 6.63 -16.25 -7.51
C ASP A 17 6.28 -14.85 -6.93
N TYR A 18 5.27 -14.17 -7.51
CA TYR A 18 4.69 -12.92 -7.01
C TYR A 18 3.56 -13.09 -5.98
N SER A 19 3.30 -14.30 -5.47
CA SER A 19 2.30 -14.54 -4.40
C SER A 19 2.72 -14.02 -3.03
N HIS A 20 3.67 -13.07 -2.99
CA HIS A 20 3.79 -12.07 -1.94
C HIS A 20 2.80 -10.90 -2.11
N CYS A 21 1.67 -11.11 -2.78
CA CYS A 21 0.56 -10.18 -2.80
C CYS A 21 -0.68 -10.83 -2.15
N GLN A 22 -0.96 -10.41 -0.91
CA GLN A 22 -2.26 -10.50 -0.21
C GLN A 22 -2.65 -11.72 0.65
N GLY A 23 -1.71 -12.44 1.26
CA GLY A 23 -2.06 -13.41 2.33
C GLY A 23 -1.97 -12.85 3.75
N ASN A 24 -0.79 -12.35 4.13
CA ASN A 24 -0.41 -12.25 5.55
C ASN A 24 -0.02 -10.85 6.05
N ARG A 25 -0.04 -9.83 5.19
CA ARG A 25 0.24 -8.43 5.62
C ARG A 25 -0.96 -7.73 6.27
N TRP A 26 -2.16 -8.33 6.24
CA TRP A 26 -3.40 -7.71 6.73
C TRP A 26 -3.71 -7.93 8.21
N ARG A 27 -2.92 -8.71 8.96
CA ARG A 27 -3.22 -9.00 10.37
C ARG A 27 -2.19 -8.55 11.41
N ARG A 28 -1.05 -7.96 11.02
CA ARG A 28 0.01 -7.63 12.00
C ARG A 28 0.43 -6.16 12.12
N SER A 29 -0.28 -5.22 11.49
CA SER A 29 -0.19 -3.80 11.90
C SER A 29 -1.29 -3.44 12.89
N LYS A 30 -1.44 -4.26 13.95
CA LYS A 30 -2.13 -3.82 15.15
C LYS A 30 -1.14 -2.96 15.94
N ARG A 31 -1.42 -1.65 15.99
CA ARG A 31 -0.84 -0.67 16.92
C ARG A 31 0.65 -0.37 16.70
N ALA A 32 0.98 0.23 15.56
CA ALA A 32 2.12 1.17 15.57
C ALA A 32 1.65 2.42 16.32
N SER A 33 2.18 2.59 17.53
CA SER A 33 1.87 3.64 18.48
C SER A 33 1.82 5.02 17.84
N TYR A 34 0.86 5.81 18.31
CA TYR A 34 0.66 7.24 18.10
C TYR A 34 1.86 8.09 18.54
N VAL A 35 3.03 7.90 17.93
CA VAL A 35 3.98 9.01 17.83
C VAL A 35 3.39 9.88 16.74
N SER A 36 2.86 11.03 17.13
CA SER A 36 2.10 11.97 16.29
C SER A 36 2.94 12.52 15.16
N ASN A 37 3.21 11.71 14.15
CA ASN A 37 3.70 12.19 12.87
C ASN A 37 2.51 12.89 12.18
N PRO A 38 2.59 14.20 11.88
CA PRO A 38 1.48 14.96 11.31
C PRO A 38 0.89 14.30 10.05
N ILE A 39 1.71 13.54 9.31
CA ILE A 39 1.35 12.83 8.07
C ILE A 39 0.29 11.73 8.32
N CYS A 40 0.24 11.13 9.52
CA CYS A 40 -0.70 10.04 9.82
C CYS A 40 -2.00 10.50 10.48
N LYS A 41 -2.30 11.80 10.53
CA LYS A 41 -3.56 12.30 11.10
C LYS A 41 -4.74 11.96 10.19
N GLY A 42 -5.83 11.40 10.75
CA GLY A 42 -7.02 11.05 9.98
C GLY A 42 -6.83 9.86 9.02
N CYS A 43 -5.77 9.08 9.21
CA CYS A 43 -5.41 7.96 8.35
C CYS A 43 -5.84 6.61 8.95
N LEU A 44 -6.44 5.73 8.13
CA LEU A 44 -6.77 4.35 8.51
C LEU A 44 -5.59 3.38 8.36
N SER A 45 -4.69 3.66 7.41
CA SER A 45 -3.52 2.83 7.13
C SER A 45 -2.32 3.70 6.79
N CYS A 46 -1.38 3.82 7.73
CA CYS A 46 -0.19 4.66 7.58
C CYS A 46 1.08 3.82 7.40
N SER A 47 1.94 4.26 6.49
CA SER A 47 3.28 3.76 6.26
C SER A 47 4.30 4.80 6.71
N LYS A 48 5.45 4.35 7.23
CA LYS A 48 6.52 5.25 7.69
C LYS A 48 7.12 6.07 6.55
N ASP A 49 7.30 5.47 5.37
CA ASP A 49 8.00 6.10 4.24
C ASP A 49 7.07 6.79 3.25
N ASN A 50 5.84 6.29 3.11
CA ASN A 50 4.86 6.77 2.11
C ASN A 50 3.72 7.57 2.74
N GLY A 51 3.73 7.78 4.06
CA GLY A 51 2.63 8.44 4.76
C GLY A 51 1.34 7.63 4.71
N CYS A 52 0.21 8.35 4.63
CA CYS A 52 -1.10 7.70 4.58
C CYS A 52 -1.34 6.98 3.26
N SER A 53 -1.91 5.79 3.32
CA SER A 53 -2.38 5.02 2.14
C SER A 53 -3.90 4.97 2.02
N ARG A 54 -4.62 5.25 3.11
CA ARG A 54 -6.08 5.27 3.15
C ARG A 54 -6.60 6.23 4.21
N CYS A 55 -7.33 7.25 3.80
CA CYS A 55 -7.94 8.23 4.71
C CYS A 55 -9.25 7.74 5.32
N GLN A 56 -9.64 8.34 6.44
CA GLN A 56 -10.98 8.21 7.01
C GLN A 56 -12.03 8.79 6.04
N GLN A 57 -13.27 8.33 6.18
CA GLN A 57 -14.40 8.90 5.45
C GLN A 57 -14.54 10.38 5.80
N LYS A 58 -14.96 11.21 4.84
CA LYS A 58 -15.06 12.69 4.92
C LYS A 58 -13.73 13.47 4.85
N LEU A 59 -12.60 12.78 4.70
CA LEU A 59 -11.31 13.39 4.40
C LEU A 59 -10.90 13.09 2.96
N PHE A 60 -10.20 14.02 2.33
CA PHE A 60 -9.63 13.87 1.00
C PHE A 60 -8.20 13.36 1.10
N PHE A 61 -7.87 12.41 0.22
CA PHE A 61 -6.52 11.92 0.05
C PHE A 61 -5.70 12.91 -0.78
N PHE A 62 -4.61 13.42 -0.21
CA PHE A 62 -3.70 14.35 -0.87
C PHE A 62 -2.31 13.73 -1.00
N LEU A 63 -1.77 13.67 -2.21
CA LEU A 63 -0.42 13.17 -2.46
C LEU A 63 0.56 14.35 -2.49
N ARG A 64 1.33 14.51 -1.41
CA ARG A 64 2.32 15.58 -1.28
C ARG A 64 3.68 15.12 -1.77
N ARG A 65 4.35 15.98 -2.53
CA ARG A 65 5.72 15.74 -3.01
C ARG A 65 6.69 16.67 -2.28
N GLU A 66 7.76 16.10 -1.75
CA GLU A 66 8.85 16.83 -1.12
C GLU A 66 10.18 16.31 -1.68
N GLY A 67 10.81 17.11 -2.53
CA GLY A 67 11.95 16.68 -3.33
C GLY A 67 11.62 15.44 -4.18
N MET A 68 12.34 14.35 -3.92
CA MET A 68 12.19 13.06 -4.60
C MET A 68 11.22 12.11 -3.90
N ARG A 69 10.66 12.49 -2.75
CA ARG A 69 9.74 11.63 -1.98
C ARG A 69 8.30 12.07 -2.22
N GLN A 70 7.40 11.10 -2.16
CA GLN A 70 5.96 11.33 -2.18
C GLN A 70 5.34 10.65 -0.95
N TYR A 71 4.42 11.34 -0.30
CA TYR A 71 3.70 10.80 0.84
C TYR A 71 2.24 11.24 0.81
N GLY A 72 1.36 10.35 1.27
CA GLY A 72 -0.06 10.65 1.40
C GLY A 72 -0.36 11.40 2.69
N GLU A 73 -1.19 12.42 2.59
CA GLU A 73 -1.78 13.16 3.70
C GLU A 73 -3.31 13.11 3.58
N CYS A 74 -4.02 13.30 4.70
CA CYS A 74 -5.47 13.40 4.73
C CYS A 74 -5.90 14.80 5.17
N LEU A 75 -6.64 15.48 4.30
CA LEU A 75 -7.10 16.87 4.50
C LEU A 75 -8.64 16.93 4.54
N HIS A 76 -9.19 18.02 5.07
CA HIS A 76 -10.64 18.30 5.03
C HIS A 76 -11.05 18.93 3.71
#